data_AF-A0A7J7SJV9-F1
#
_entry.id   AF-A0A7J7SJV9-F1
#
_cell.length_a   1.000
_cell.length_b   1.000
_cell.length_c   1.000
_cell.angle_alpha   90.00
_cell.angle_beta   90.00
_cell.angle_gamma   90.00
#
_symmetry.space_group_name_H-M   'P 1'
#
loop_
_entity.id
_entity.type
_entity.pdbx_description
1 polymer ?
#
loop_
_entity_poly.entity_id
_entity_poly.type
_entity_poly.pdbx_seq_one_letter_code
_entity_poly.pdbx_strand_id
1 'polypeptide(L)'
;MDKLKDIISFGWHIYRQCEEMKYCQKQCERLKNRVRHLLECLQILQNKGVTNLPPEITNTVDRFQAVLKDAKKKIDKYSNKSNIHKFLTVEKNKRLFDDINENLKYVWEQLSLQLQAHQYVYSVSIKQTTACWQKEDQQDAEEDWRVFQGLSGSEKSREATLLRQLEIMEQTIKIMRRSLELSSGKLPLGRSRLKVTSLQAGSDGRCNSETIYQLVAVDRHQEPLGEDCPSQLQEIIDDCRAYEPDRRPSVSEILEKLSVFYKDVD
;
A
#
# COMPACT_ATOMS: atom_id res chain seq x y z
N MET A 1 0.34 -10.54 45.31
CA MET A 1 1.15 -10.55 44.06
C MET A 1 2.24 -9.51 44.22
N ASP A 2 3.45 -9.82 43.77
CA ASP A 2 4.58 -8.89 43.82
C ASP A 2 4.31 -7.75 42.83
N LYS A 3 3.93 -6.58 43.36
CA LYS A 3 3.60 -5.37 42.58
C LYS A 3 4.70 -5.02 41.57
N LEU A 4 5.96 -5.25 41.93
CA LEU A 4 7.10 -4.99 41.06
C LEU A 4 7.09 -5.94 39.84
N LYS A 5 6.80 -7.22 40.07
CA LYS A 5 6.64 -8.23 39.01
C LYS A 5 5.51 -7.89 38.05
N ASP A 6 4.39 -7.39 38.59
CA ASP A 6 3.22 -7.00 37.79
C ASP A 6 3.56 -5.80 36.88
N ILE A 7 4.27 -4.80 37.41
CA ILE A 7 4.72 -3.63 36.64
C ILE A 7 5.73 -4.03 35.56
N ILE A 8 6.69 -4.89 35.90
CA ILE A 8 7.68 -5.39 34.93
C ILE A 8 6.99 -6.12 33.78
N SER A 9 6.06 -7.02 34.11
CA SER A 9 5.28 -7.77 33.13
C SER A 9 4.45 -6.85 32.23
N PHE A 10 3.81 -5.84 32.82
CA PHE A 10 3.03 -4.86 32.07
C PHE A 10 3.92 -3.99 31.15
N GLY A 11 5.10 -3.56 31.60
CA GLY A 11 6.01 -2.81 30.75
C GLY A 11 6.54 -3.64 29.57
N TRP A 12 6.82 -4.94 29.76
CA TRP A 12 7.16 -5.83 28.63
C TRP A 12 6.01 -6.05 27.66
N HIS A 13 4.77 -5.96 28.12
CA HIS A 13 3.61 -5.93 27.23
C HIS A 13 3.61 -4.65 26.37
N ILE A 14 3.84 -3.47 26.97
CA ILE A 14 3.97 -2.21 26.22
C ILE A 14 5.13 -2.28 25.22
N TYR A 15 6.28 -2.82 25.63
CA TYR A 15 7.43 -3.03 24.75
C TYR A 15 7.02 -3.77 23.47
N ARG A 16 6.34 -4.92 23.61
CA ARG A 16 5.89 -5.73 22.46
C ARG A 16 4.85 -5.01 21.61
N GLN A 17 3.92 -4.30 22.23
CA GLN A 17 2.94 -3.52 21.46
C GLN A 17 3.59 -2.43 20.60
N CYS A 18 4.67 -1.81 21.07
CA CYS A 18 5.43 -0.86 20.23
C CYS A 18 6.04 -1.53 19.00
N GLU A 19 6.41 -2.81 19.05
CA GLU A 19 6.96 -3.55 17.89
C GLU A 19 5.87 -3.89 16.86
N GLU A 20 4.65 -4.09 17.33
CA GLU A 20 3.49 -4.42 16.48
C GLU A 20 2.88 -3.18 15.79
N MET A 21 3.30 -1.97 16.18
CA MET A 21 2.80 -0.73 15.62
C MET A 21 3.21 -0.55 14.15
N LYS A 22 2.20 -0.41 13.29
CA LYS A 22 2.40 -0.19 11.84
C LYS A 22 2.78 1.24 11.46
N TYR A 23 2.51 2.19 12.34
CA TYR A 23 2.68 3.63 12.10
C TYR A 23 3.62 4.22 13.14
N CYS A 24 4.26 5.34 12.79
CA CYS A 24 5.19 6.06 13.67
C CYS A 24 6.27 5.14 14.26
N GLN A 25 6.90 4.33 13.40
CA GLN A 25 7.81 3.27 13.82
C GLN A 25 9.04 3.81 14.55
N LYS A 26 9.56 4.98 14.16
CA LYS A 26 10.72 5.60 14.83
C LYS A 26 10.36 6.01 16.25
N GLN A 27 9.21 6.68 16.41
CA GLN A 27 8.72 7.07 17.74
C GLN A 27 8.38 5.86 18.62
N CYS A 28 7.80 4.78 18.04
CA CYS A 28 7.52 3.55 18.78
C CYS A 28 8.80 2.84 19.22
N GLU A 29 9.82 2.76 18.35
CA GLU A 29 11.12 2.19 18.66
C GLU A 29 11.83 2.99 19.76
N ARG A 30 11.74 4.32 19.73
CA ARG A 30 12.27 5.20 20.78
C ARG A 30 11.60 4.93 22.12
N LEU A 31 10.27 4.92 22.16
CA LEU A 31 9.49 4.65 23.36
C LEU A 31 9.83 3.27 23.93
N LYS A 32 9.85 2.25 23.07
CA LYS A 32 10.19 0.86 23.42
C LYS A 32 11.54 0.77 24.11
N ASN A 33 12.56 1.42 23.56
CA ASN A 33 13.90 1.42 24.13
C ASN A 33 13.94 2.14 25.48
N ARG A 34 13.28 3.29 25.63
CA ARG A 34 13.22 4.01 26.92
C ARG A 34 12.53 3.16 28.01
N VAL A 35 11.42 2.51 27.67
CA VAL A 35 10.72 1.59 28.58
C VAL A 35 11.62 0.40 28.95
N ARG A 36 12.35 -0.20 27.99
CA ARG A 36 13.28 -1.31 28.25
C ARG A 36 14.33 -0.96 29.31
N HIS A 37 15.00 0.20 29.18
CA HIS A 37 16.03 0.60 30.13
C HIS A 37 15.47 0.76 31.55
N LEU A 38 14.27 1.34 31.70
CA LEU A 38 13.60 1.44 33.00
C LEU A 38 13.24 0.06 33.57
N LEU A 39 12.77 -0.86 32.74
CA LEU A 39 12.45 -2.23 33.15
C LEU A 39 13.68 -3.01 33.63
N GLU A 40 14.83 -2.81 32.97
CA GLU A 40 16.10 -3.41 33.38
C GLU A 40 16.51 -2.91 34.78
N CYS A 41 16.32 -1.63 35.08
CA CYS A 41 16.53 -1.09 36.43
C CYS A 41 15.63 -1.78 37.47
N LEU A 42 14.35 -1.98 37.16
CA LEU A 42 13.41 -2.66 38.08
C LEU A 42 13.73 -4.14 38.27
N GLN A 43 14.24 -4.83 37.24
CA GLN A 43 14.68 -6.22 37.36
C GLN A 43 15.90 -6.36 38.27
N ILE A 44 16.84 -5.42 38.20
CA ILE A 44 17.99 -5.39 39.13
C ILE A 44 17.50 -5.27 40.58
N LEU A 45 16.53 -4.40 40.85
CA LEU A 45 15.91 -4.28 42.17
C LEU A 45 15.25 -5.59 42.62
N GLN A 46 14.48 -6.21 41.72
CA GLN A 46 13.78 -7.47 42.01
C GLN A 46 14.77 -8.59 42.33
N ASN A 47 15.84 -8.73 41.54
CA ASN A 47 16.85 -9.78 41.71
C ASN A 47 17.66 -9.63 43.00
N LYS A 48 17.75 -8.41 43.55
CA LYS A 48 18.37 -8.15 44.86
C LYS A 48 17.48 -8.57 46.04
N GLY A 49 16.27 -9.06 45.80
CA GLY A 49 15.37 -9.55 46.85
C GLY A 49 14.86 -8.44 47.76
N VAL A 50 14.80 -7.19 47.26
CA VAL A 50 14.29 -6.04 48.03
C VAL A 50 12.79 -6.22 48.25
N THR A 51 12.39 -6.67 49.45
CA THR A 51 10.99 -6.93 49.80
C THR A 51 10.20 -5.66 50.09
N ASN A 52 10.86 -4.63 50.60
CA ASN A 52 10.26 -3.32 50.87
C ASN A 52 11.11 -2.22 50.22
N LEU A 53 10.60 -1.62 49.15
CA LEU A 53 11.23 -0.49 48.51
C LEU A 53 11.08 0.77 49.39
N PRO A 54 12.12 1.63 49.47
CA PRO A 54 11.97 2.96 50.06
C PRO A 54 10.74 3.70 49.50
N PRO A 55 10.04 4.52 50.31
CA PRO A 55 8.86 5.27 49.86
C PRO A 55 9.13 6.09 48.59
N GLU A 56 10.32 6.68 48.48
CA GLU A 56 10.76 7.49 47.35
C GLU A 56 10.80 6.65 46.06
N ILE A 57 11.38 5.45 46.13
CA ILE A 57 11.44 4.52 44.99
C ILE A 57 10.05 3.98 44.67
N THR A 58 9.25 3.65 45.68
CA THR A 58 7.87 3.17 45.50
C THR A 58 7.01 4.19 44.75
N ASN A 59 7.09 5.47 45.13
CA ASN A 59 6.37 6.55 44.47
C ASN A 59 6.81 6.74 43.01
N THR A 60 8.12 6.64 42.74
CA THR A 60 8.64 6.71 41.37
C THR A 60 8.18 5.53 40.52
N VAL A 61 8.16 4.32 41.09
CA VAL A 61 7.65 3.10 40.44
C VAL A 61 6.15 3.19 40.15
N ASP A 62 5.37 3.76 41.07
CA ASP A 62 3.93 3.98 40.87
C ASP A 62 3.65 5.00 39.77
N ARG A 63 4.46 6.07 39.73
CA ARG A 63 4.41 7.03 38.62
C ARG A 63 4.79 6.37 37.30
N PHE A 64 5.83 5.53 37.28
CA PHE A 64 6.18 4.77 36.08
C PHE A 64 5.01 3.88 35.61
N GLN A 65 4.34 3.19 36.53
CA GLN A 65 3.16 2.38 36.20
C GLN A 65 2.03 3.22 35.58
N ALA A 66 1.79 4.44 36.09
CA ALA A 66 0.81 5.36 35.51
C ALA A 66 1.20 5.75 34.07
N VAL A 67 2.48 6.08 33.84
CA VAL A 67 2.99 6.41 32.51
C VAL A 67 2.85 5.24 31.53
N LEU A 68 3.11 4.01 31.96
CA LEU A 68 2.88 2.81 31.14
C LEU A 68 1.40 2.65 30.76
N LYS A 69 0.46 2.97 31.67
CA LYS A 69 -0.97 2.92 31.38
C LYS A 69 -1.38 3.98 30.36
N ASP A 70 -0.80 5.17 30.42
CA ASP A 70 -1.09 6.22 29.44
C ASP A 70 -0.45 5.93 28.08
N ALA A 71 0.75 5.34 28.07
CA ALA A 71 1.36 4.77 26.87
C ALA A 71 0.46 3.73 26.21
N LYS A 72 -0.09 2.79 26.99
CA LYS A 72 -1.06 1.79 26.49
C LYS A 72 -2.24 2.44 25.78
N LYS A 73 -2.88 3.43 26.42
CA LYS A 73 -4.03 4.14 25.85
C LYS A 73 -3.67 4.83 24.53
N LYS A 74 -2.49 5.46 24.46
CA LYS A 74 -2.03 6.12 23.22
C LYS A 74 -1.74 5.12 22.11
N ILE A 75 -1.05 4.02 22.40
CA ILE A 75 -0.77 2.95 21.44
C ILE A 75 -2.09 2.38 20.90
N ASP A 76 -3.03 2.02 21.79
CA ASP A 76 -4.33 1.48 21.38
C ASP A 76 -5.08 2.46 20.48
N LYS A 77 -5.16 3.73 20.89
CA LYS A 77 -5.86 4.78 20.14
C LYS A 77 -5.30 4.95 18.72
N TYR A 78 -3.98 4.98 18.59
CA TYR A 78 -3.30 5.33 17.34
C TYR A 78 -2.80 4.14 16.53
N SER A 79 -3.06 2.91 16.99
CA SER A 79 -2.93 1.69 16.18
C SER A 79 -3.86 1.70 14.95
N ASN A 80 -4.97 2.45 15.02
CA ASN A 80 -5.95 2.57 13.95
C ASN A 80 -5.54 3.63 12.90
N LYS A 81 -5.59 3.25 11.61
CA LYS A 81 -5.26 4.13 10.46
C LYS A 81 -5.97 5.48 10.49
N SER A 82 -7.26 5.53 10.80
CA SER A 82 -8.05 6.78 10.82
C SER A 82 -7.59 7.72 11.93
N ASN A 83 -7.35 7.19 13.13
CA ASN A 83 -6.94 7.99 14.28
C ASN A 83 -5.54 8.57 14.09
N ILE A 84 -4.59 7.74 13.63
CA ILE A 84 -3.23 8.22 13.38
C ILE A 84 -3.20 9.20 12.21
N HIS A 85 -3.97 8.97 11.15
CA HIS A 85 -4.06 9.90 10.02
C HIS A 85 -4.57 11.26 10.49
N LYS A 86 -5.68 11.28 11.25
CA LYS A 86 -6.22 12.52 11.83
C LYS A 86 -5.18 13.23 12.69
N PHE A 87 -4.53 12.51 13.60
CA PHE A 87 -3.49 13.07 14.46
C PHE A 87 -2.36 13.71 13.65
N LEU A 88 -1.74 12.97 12.74
CA LEU A 88 -0.59 13.47 11.97
C LEU A 88 -0.93 14.62 11.04
N THR A 89 -2.18 14.71 10.54
CA THR A 89 -2.61 15.82 9.70
C THR A 89 -2.94 17.10 10.46
N VAL A 90 -3.44 17.00 11.69
CA VAL A 90 -3.91 18.14 12.48
C VAL A 90 -2.82 18.66 13.42
N GLU A 91 -2.07 17.75 14.04
CA GLU A 91 -1.10 18.09 15.08
C GLU A 91 0.15 18.75 14.50
N LYS A 92 0.61 19.85 15.12
CA LYS A 92 1.73 20.63 14.58
C LYS A 92 3.08 20.00 14.87
N ASN A 93 3.26 19.39 16.04
CA ASN A 93 4.54 18.79 16.44
C ASN A 93 4.69 17.35 15.91
N LYS A 94 3.57 16.66 15.58
CA LYS A 94 3.52 15.25 15.15
C LYS A 94 4.16 14.27 16.14
N ARG A 95 4.35 14.69 17.39
CA ARG A 95 4.97 13.90 18.46
C ARG A 95 3.92 13.08 19.16
N LEU A 96 3.83 11.81 18.80
CA LEU A 96 2.82 10.87 19.28
C LEU A 96 2.89 10.67 20.80
N PHE A 97 4.09 10.66 21.36
CA PHE A 97 4.36 10.30 22.76
C PHE A 97 5.00 11.44 23.57
N ASP A 98 4.81 12.71 23.19
CA ASP A 98 5.47 13.88 23.82
C ASP A 98 5.31 13.91 25.36
N ASP A 99 4.07 13.89 25.85
CA ASP A 99 3.71 13.81 27.28
C ASP A 99 4.26 12.56 27.99
N ILE A 100 4.23 11.41 27.32
CA ILE A 100 4.74 10.15 27.86
C ILE A 100 6.26 10.24 28.01
N ASN A 101 6.95 10.76 27.00
CA ASN A 101 8.40 10.90 27.00
C ASN A 101 8.87 11.89 28.06
N GLU A 102 8.15 13.00 28.25
CA GLU A 102 8.42 13.93 29.35
C GLU A 102 8.28 13.27 30.72
N ASN A 103 7.22 12.49 30.92
CA ASN A 103 7.03 11.78 32.18
C ASN A 103 8.02 10.62 32.37
N LEU A 104 8.37 9.88 31.31
CA LEU A 104 9.41 8.85 31.36
C LEU A 104 10.77 9.45 31.67
N LYS A 105 11.08 10.64 31.14
CA LYS A 105 12.29 11.39 31.45
C LYS A 105 12.36 11.70 32.94
N TYR A 106 11.29 12.26 33.49
CA TYR A 106 11.20 12.54 34.92
C TYR A 106 11.39 11.26 35.76
N VAL A 107 10.68 10.18 35.41
CA VAL A 107 10.79 8.89 36.10
C VAL A 107 12.22 8.36 36.05
N TRP A 108 12.88 8.42 34.89
CA TRP A 108 14.26 7.99 34.73
C TRP A 108 15.23 8.79 35.61
N GLU A 109 15.13 10.12 35.57
CA GLU A 109 15.99 11.01 36.37
C GLU A 109 15.84 10.75 37.87
N GLN A 110 14.59 10.62 38.35
CA GLN A 110 14.32 10.33 39.76
C GLN A 110 14.79 8.93 40.16
N LEU A 111 14.42 7.91 39.39
CA LEU A 111 14.75 6.52 39.72
C LEU A 111 16.27 6.33 39.69
N SER A 112 16.95 6.90 38.69
CA SER A 112 18.41 6.85 38.58
C SER A 112 19.09 7.43 39.82
N LEU A 113 18.68 8.62 40.27
CA LEU A 113 19.25 9.28 41.44
C LEU A 113 18.99 8.48 42.73
N GLN A 114 17.75 8.00 42.90
CA GLN A 114 17.36 7.22 44.08
C GLN A 114 18.13 5.89 44.15
N LEU A 115 18.29 5.19 43.02
CA LEU A 115 19.04 3.93 42.96
C LEU A 115 20.52 4.11 43.30
N GLN A 116 21.12 5.23 42.90
CA GLN A 116 22.48 5.58 43.30
C GLN A 116 22.58 5.90 44.79
N ALA A 117 21.66 6.73 45.31
CA ALA A 117 21.65 7.13 46.72
C ALA A 117 21.52 5.93 47.67
N HIS A 118 20.70 4.94 47.30
CA HIS A 118 20.52 3.72 48.08
C HIS A 118 21.53 2.60 47.74
N GLN A 119 22.57 2.89 46.95
CA GLN A 119 23.62 1.92 46.55
C GLN A 119 23.08 0.66 45.85
N TYR A 120 21.86 0.70 45.32
CA TYR A 120 21.27 -0.41 44.59
C TYR A 120 21.92 -0.63 43.24
N VAL A 121 22.56 0.38 42.66
CA VAL A 121 23.16 0.29 41.33
C VAL A 121 24.47 1.09 41.29
N TYR A 122 25.59 0.44 41.56
CA TYR A 122 26.93 1.03 41.44
C TYR A 122 27.44 1.08 39.97
N SER A 123 26.76 0.41 39.02
CA SER A 123 27.34 0.05 37.72
C SER A 123 26.52 0.41 36.47
N VAL A 124 25.28 0.91 36.57
CA VAL A 124 24.60 1.39 35.37
C VAL A 124 25.30 2.67 34.96
N SER A 125 26.08 2.55 33.91
CA SER A 125 26.65 3.65 33.14
C SER A 125 25.48 4.50 32.63
N ILE A 126 24.94 5.38 33.47
CA ILE A 126 23.90 6.38 33.15
C ILE A 126 24.57 7.46 32.27
N LYS A 127 25.14 7.03 31.15
CA LYS A 127 25.71 7.88 30.11
C LYS A 127 24.63 8.38 29.16
N GLN A 128 23.37 7.95 29.33
CA GLN A 128 22.24 8.45 28.57
C GLN A 128 21.72 9.73 29.21
N THR A 129 22.28 10.84 28.76
CA THR A 129 21.78 12.16 29.11
C THR A 129 20.39 12.36 28.52
N THR A 130 19.39 12.54 29.37
CA THR A 130 18.02 12.92 28.98
C THR A 130 17.92 14.29 28.28
N ALA A 131 19.03 15.02 28.22
CA ALA A 131 19.16 16.30 27.53
C ALA A 131 18.84 16.23 26.04
N CYS A 132 19.03 15.08 25.38
CA CYS A 132 18.78 14.92 23.94
C CYS A 132 17.34 14.50 23.62
N TRP A 133 16.52 14.10 24.60
CA TRP A 133 15.24 13.43 24.33
C TRP A 133 14.30 14.25 23.45
N GLN A 134 14.17 15.56 23.70
CA GLN A 134 13.31 16.42 22.87
C GLN A 134 13.80 16.52 21.42
N LYS A 135 15.12 16.51 21.19
CA LYS A 135 15.69 16.56 19.84
C LYS A 135 15.47 15.23 19.13
N GLU A 136 15.68 14.11 19.81
CA GLU A 136 15.38 12.77 19.29
C GLU A 136 13.91 12.63 18.93
N ASP A 137 13.00 13.07 19.82
CA ASP A 137 11.56 12.98 19.61
C ASP A 137 11.10 13.81 18.41
N GLN A 138 11.71 14.99 18.24
CA GLN A 138 11.45 15.83 17.07
C GLN A 138 11.96 15.16 15.78
N GLN A 139 13.17 14.59 15.80
CA GLN A 139 13.73 13.91 14.65
C GLN A 139 12.90 12.69 14.26
N ASP A 140 12.54 11.84 15.23
CA ASP A 140 11.73 10.65 14.98
C ASP A 140 10.34 11.02 14.44
N ALA A 141 9.72 12.09 14.96
CA ALA A 141 8.45 12.60 14.46
C ALA A 141 8.53 13.11 13.02
N GLU A 142 9.63 13.79 12.65
CA GLU A 142 9.86 14.26 11.29
C GLU A 142 10.11 13.11 10.32
N GLU A 143 10.90 12.11 10.70
CA GLU A 143 11.15 10.90 9.91
C GLU A 143 9.85 10.13 9.66
N ASP A 144 9.09 9.86 10.72
CA ASP A 144 7.80 9.17 10.63
C ASP A 144 6.80 9.94 9.76
N TRP A 145 6.78 11.28 9.87
CA TRP A 145 5.92 12.12 9.06
C TRP A 145 6.27 12.06 7.57
N ARG A 146 7.56 12.06 7.21
CA ARG A 146 8.00 11.91 5.81
C ARG A 146 7.55 10.58 5.22
N VAL A 147 7.68 9.49 5.98
CA VAL A 147 7.20 8.16 5.57
C VAL A 147 5.68 8.18 5.36
N PHE A 148 4.95 8.77 6.30
CA PHE A 148 3.49 8.87 6.21
C PHE A 148 3.03 9.68 4.98
N GLN A 149 3.68 10.81 4.69
CA GLN A 149 3.38 11.60 3.49
C GLN A 149 3.62 10.82 2.19
N GLY A 150 4.71 10.06 2.12
CA GLY A 150 5.01 9.21 0.96
C GLY A 150 3.91 8.17 0.71
N LEU A 151 3.41 7.53 1.77
CA LEU A 151 2.30 6.58 1.70
C LEU A 151 1.00 7.27 1.23
N SER A 152 0.63 8.39 1.86
CA SER A 152 -0.59 9.15 1.51
C SER A 152 -0.55 9.71 0.08
N GLY A 153 0.60 10.18 -0.39
CA GLY A 153 0.79 10.68 -1.74
C GLY A 153 0.58 9.60 -2.80
N SER A 154 1.07 8.39 -2.54
CA SER A 154 0.85 7.24 -3.43
C SER A 154 -0.62 6.81 -3.49
N GLU A 155 -1.32 6.83 -2.34
CA GLU A 155 -2.75 6.50 -2.26
C GLU A 155 -3.59 7.51 -3.04
N LYS A 156 -3.33 8.81 -2.87
CA LYS A 156 -4.02 9.89 -3.61
C LYS A 156 -3.79 9.81 -5.12
N SER A 157 -2.56 9.48 -5.54
CA SER A 157 -2.23 9.32 -6.97
C SER A 157 -2.98 8.13 -7.59
N ARG A 158 -3.06 7.00 -6.87
CA ARG A 158 -3.86 5.84 -7.29
C ARG A 158 -5.34 6.16 -7.35
N GLU A 159 -5.87 6.87 -6.36
CA GLU A 159 -7.28 7.28 -6.31
C GLU A 159 -7.63 8.23 -7.47
N ALA A 160 -6.79 9.23 -7.75
CA ALA A 160 -6.95 10.11 -8.90
C ALA A 160 -6.90 9.35 -10.24
N THR A 161 -6.02 8.34 -10.34
CA THR A 161 -5.94 7.50 -11.54
C THR A 161 -7.22 6.68 -11.74
N LEU A 162 -7.76 6.08 -10.66
CA LEU A 162 -9.01 5.33 -10.71
C LEU A 162 -10.21 6.21 -11.06
N LEU A 163 -10.30 7.42 -10.48
CA LEU A 163 -11.36 8.38 -10.82
C LEU A 163 -11.32 8.76 -12.30
N ARG A 164 -10.12 9.02 -12.85
CA ARG A 164 -9.96 9.32 -14.27
C ARG A 164 -10.36 8.15 -15.16
N GLN A 165 -10.05 6.92 -14.75
CA GLN A 165 -10.49 5.71 -15.46
C GLN A 165 -12.02 5.55 -15.43
N LEU A 166 -12.67 5.83 -14.30
CA LEU A 166 -14.13 5.81 -14.19
C LEU A 166 -14.78 6.87 -15.09
N GLU A 167 -14.22 8.08 -15.12
CA GLU A 167 -14.70 9.16 -15.99
C GLU A 167 -14.58 8.79 -17.47
N ILE A 168 -13.45 8.21 -17.88
CA ILE A 168 -13.26 7.69 -19.24
C ILE A 168 -14.32 6.62 -19.56
N MET A 169 -14.55 5.68 -18.63
CA MET A 169 -15.54 4.62 -18.81
C MET A 169 -16.97 5.18 -18.94
N GLU A 170 -17.33 6.19 -18.16
CA GLU A 170 -18.62 6.86 -18.24
C GLU A 170 -18.80 7.55 -19.60
N GLN A 171 -17.76 8.22 -20.10
CA GLN A 171 -17.78 8.84 -21.43
C GLN A 171 -17.91 7.78 -22.53
N THR A 172 -17.19 6.67 -22.43
CA THR A 172 -17.31 5.55 -23.38
C THR A 172 -18.73 4.98 -23.40
N ILE A 173 -19.35 4.77 -22.23
CA ILE A 173 -20.74 4.30 -22.14
C ILE A 173 -21.70 5.31 -22.78
N LYS A 174 -21.52 6.61 -22.54
CA LYS A 174 -22.33 7.68 -23.17
C LYS A 174 -22.19 7.67 -24.69
N ILE A 175 -20.97 7.48 -25.21
CA ILE A 175 -20.72 7.39 -26.66
C ILE A 175 -21.40 6.16 -27.24
N MET A 176 -21.23 4.98 -26.62
CA MET A 176 -21.88 3.74 -27.07
C MET A 176 -23.40 3.89 -27.09
N ARG A 177 -23.99 4.51 -26.06
CA ARG A 177 -25.43 4.76 -25.98
C ARG A 177 -25.91 5.68 -27.10
N ARG A 178 -25.20 6.78 -27.39
CA ARG A 178 -25.52 7.67 -28.52
C ARG A 178 -25.42 6.95 -29.86
N SER A 179 -24.40 6.11 -30.06
CA SER A 179 -24.25 5.31 -31.27
C SER A 179 -25.38 4.30 -31.45
N LEU A 180 -25.88 3.71 -30.35
CA LEU A 180 -27.04 2.82 -30.35
C LEU A 180 -28.37 3.57 -30.57
N GLU A 181 -28.50 4.81 -30.08
CA GLU A 181 -29.67 5.65 -30.29
C GLU A 181 -29.71 6.21 -31.73
N LEU A 182 -28.55 6.58 -32.29
CA LEU A 182 -28.40 7.01 -33.69
C LEU A 182 -28.67 5.86 -34.67
N SER A 183 -28.36 4.61 -34.32
CA SER A 183 -28.71 3.44 -35.13
C SER A 183 -30.18 3.01 -34.97
N SER A 184 -30.89 3.52 -33.95
CA SER A 184 -32.30 3.23 -33.66
C SER A 184 -33.27 4.30 -34.19
N GLY A 185 -32.77 5.47 -34.64
CA GLY A 185 -33.58 6.61 -35.10
C GLY A 185 -33.59 6.83 -36.61
N LYS A 186 -34.51 6.15 -37.32
CA LYS A 186 -34.90 6.33 -38.73
C LYS A 186 -33.85 5.97 -39.80
N LEU A 187 -34.07 4.84 -40.46
CA LEU A 187 -33.74 4.65 -41.87
C LEU A 187 -34.74 5.44 -42.74
N PRO A 188 -34.41 6.57 -43.35
CA PRO A 188 -35.01 6.93 -44.62
C PRO A 188 -34.32 6.11 -45.70
N LEU A 189 -35.11 5.33 -46.43
CA LEU A 189 -34.77 4.84 -47.75
C LEU A 189 -34.33 6.04 -48.62
N GLY A 190 -33.03 6.16 -48.88
CA GLY A 190 -32.49 7.26 -49.65
C GLY A 190 -31.05 6.98 -50.07
N ARG A 191 -30.89 6.18 -51.12
CA ARG A 191 -29.61 6.01 -51.84
C ARG A 191 -29.16 7.37 -52.39
N SER A 192 -28.01 7.87 -51.92
CA SER A 192 -27.20 8.83 -52.66
C SER A 192 -25.86 8.19 -52.96
N ARG A 193 -25.68 7.83 -54.24
CA ARG A 193 -24.52 7.17 -54.82
C ARG A 193 -23.29 8.09 -54.78
N LEU A 194 -22.22 7.65 -54.13
CA LEU A 194 -20.86 8.03 -54.52
C LEU A 194 -20.29 6.87 -55.34
N LYS A 195 -19.98 7.17 -56.60
CA LYS A 195 -19.39 6.24 -57.57
C LYS A 195 -17.97 5.90 -57.12
N VAL A 196 -17.75 4.64 -56.73
CA VAL A 196 -16.43 4.00 -56.83
C VAL A 196 -16.47 3.16 -58.08
N THR A 197 -15.65 3.55 -59.05
CA THR A 197 -15.41 2.77 -60.28
C THR A 197 -14.62 1.51 -59.94
N SER A 198 -15.00 0.44 -60.64
CA SER A 198 -14.35 -0.87 -60.76
C SER A 198 -14.32 -1.77 -59.52
N LEU A 199 -15.44 -2.43 -59.24
CA LEU A 199 -15.52 -3.88 -59.05
C LEU A 199 -16.86 -4.35 -59.66
N GLN A 200 -16.85 -5.43 -60.43
CA GLN A 200 -18.02 -5.95 -61.15
C GLN A 200 -19.19 -6.23 -60.21
N ALA A 201 -20.32 -5.61 -60.53
CA ALA A 201 -21.54 -5.65 -59.76
C ALA A 201 -22.27 -7.00 -59.92
N GLY A 202 -22.26 -7.81 -58.87
CA GLY A 202 -23.36 -8.69 -58.50
C GLY A 202 -24.24 -7.98 -57.46
N SER A 203 -25.54 -7.97 -57.71
CA SER A 203 -26.61 -7.28 -57.00
C SER A 203 -26.56 -7.27 -55.46
N ASP A 204 -26.93 -6.13 -54.87
CA ASP A 204 -27.47 -5.92 -53.52
C ASP A 204 -26.54 -5.85 -52.29
N GLY A 205 -26.00 -4.63 -52.07
CA GLY A 205 -25.39 -4.17 -50.83
C GLY A 205 -26.35 -4.07 -49.63
N ARG A 206 -26.77 -5.23 -49.10
CA ARG A 206 -27.24 -5.40 -47.73
C ARG A 206 -26.76 -6.75 -47.22
N CYS A 207 -25.63 -6.77 -46.51
CA CYS A 207 -25.16 -7.98 -45.83
C CYS A 207 -26.14 -8.27 -44.67
N ASN A 208 -27.13 -9.13 -44.89
CA ASN A 208 -28.04 -9.56 -43.84
C ASN A 208 -27.32 -10.58 -42.93
N SER A 209 -27.75 -10.71 -41.68
CA SER A 209 -27.13 -11.62 -40.70
C SER A 209 -27.11 -13.07 -41.18
N GLU A 210 -28.07 -13.45 -42.01
CA GLU A 210 -28.19 -14.78 -42.61
C GLU A 210 -27.10 -15.02 -43.66
N THR A 211 -26.79 -14.04 -44.51
CA THR A 211 -25.67 -14.12 -45.47
C THR A 211 -24.33 -14.13 -44.75
N ILE A 212 -24.18 -13.38 -43.65
CA ILE A 212 -22.97 -13.44 -42.81
C ILE A 212 -22.82 -14.82 -42.18
N TYR A 213 -23.90 -15.36 -41.60
CA TYR A 213 -23.87 -16.70 -41.01
C TYR A 213 -23.54 -17.75 -42.06
N GLN A 214 -24.15 -17.67 -43.24
CA GLN A 214 -23.86 -18.57 -44.35
C GLN A 214 -22.39 -18.48 -44.77
N LEU A 215 -21.87 -17.27 -45.03
CA LEU A 215 -20.49 -17.08 -45.47
C LEU A 215 -19.45 -17.50 -44.41
N VAL A 216 -19.67 -17.16 -43.14
CA VAL A 216 -18.67 -17.36 -42.07
C VAL A 216 -18.80 -18.74 -41.43
N ALA A 217 -20.01 -19.15 -41.05
CA ALA A 217 -20.22 -20.37 -40.28
C ALA A 217 -20.42 -21.62 -41.16
N VAL A 218 -21.08 -21.47 -42.31
CA VAL A 218 -21.38 -22.61 -43.20
C VAL A 218 -20.33 -22.77 -44.28
N ASP A 219 -20.11 -21.72 -45.08
CA ASP A 219 -19.20 -21.75 -46.22
C ASP A 219 -17.73 -21.57 -45.80
N ARG A 220 -17.50 -21.13 -44.55
CA ARG A 220 -16.17 -20.89 -43.94
C ARG A 220 -15.25 -20.08 -44.86
N HIS A 221 -15.83 -19.09 -45.53
CA HIS A 221 -15.15 -18.31 -46.55
C HIS A 221 -14.00 -17.50 -45.94
N GLN A 222 -12.80 -17.65 -46.48
CA GLN A 222 -11.65 -16.79 -46.19
C GLN A 222 -11.39 -15.86 -47.38
N GLU A 223 -11.15 -14.58 -47.09
CA GLU A 223 -10.83 -13.60 -48.12
C GLU A 223 -9.47 -13.95 -48.76
N PRO A 224 -9.40 -14.05 -50.10
CA PRO A 224 -8.17 -14.40 -50.79
C PRO A 224 -7.10 -13.32 -50.55
N LEU A 225 -5.87 -13.76 -50.36
CA LEU A 225 -4.73 -12.86 -50.29
C LEU A 225 -4.38 -12.39 -51.71
N GLY A 226 -3.85 -11.16 -51.81
CA GLY A 226 -3.37 -10.62 -53.08
C GLY A 226 -2.20 -11.46 -53.62
N GLU A 227 -2.03 -11.45 -54.94
CA GLU A 227 -0.99 -12.24 -55.65
C GLU A 227 0.45 -11.92 -55.20
N ASP A 228 0.66 -10.74 -54.59
CA ASP A 228 1.96 -10.27 -54.10
C ASP A 228 2.29 -10.73 -52.66
N CYS A 229 1.48 -11.61 -52.05
CA CYS A 229 1.72 -12.05 -50.68
C CYS A 229 2.85 -13.12 -50.62
N PRO A 230 3.94 -12.92 -49.86
CA PRO A 230 4.99 -13.92 -49.69
C PRO A 230 4.42 -15.22 -49.10
N SER A 231 4.82 -16.37 -49.64
CA SER A 231 4.26 -17.69 -49.26
C SER A 231 4.35 -18.01 -47.76
N GLN A 232 5.47 -17.64 -47.13
CA GLN A 232 5.69 -17.84 -45.69
C GLN A 232 4.76 -16.95 -44.85
N LEU A 233 4.41 -15.75 -45.35
CA LEU A 233 3.55 -14.80 -44.64
C LEU A 233 2.08 -15.19 -44.84
N GLN A 234 1.75 -15.67 -46.04
CA GLN A 234 0.46 -16.26 -46.35
C GLN A 234 0.11 -17.40 -45.38
N GLU A 235 1.06 -18.31 -45.11
CA GLU A 235 0.84 -19.41 -44.16
C GLU A 235 0.49 -18.90 -42.75
N ILE A 236 1.20 -17.88 -42.25
CA ILE A 236 0.91 -17.27 -40.95
C ILE A 236 -0.47 -16.61 -40.93
N ILE A 237 -0.84 -15.93 -42.01
CA ILE A 237 -2.14 -15.25 -42.13
C ILE A 237 -3.27 -16.27 -42.17
N ASP A 238 -3.11 -17.36 -42.91
CA ASP A 238 -4.11 -18.42 -43.05
C ASP A 238 -4.32 -19.16 -41.72
N ASP A 239 -3.24 -19.45 -40.99
CA ASP A 239 -3.27 -20.00 -39.63
C ASP A 239 -4.04 -19.07 -38.66
N CYS A 240 -3.74 -17.77 -38.69
CA CYS A 240 -4.42 -16.79 -37.84
C CYS A 240 -5.92 -16.65 -38.18
N ARG A 241 -6.28 -16.84 -39.45
CA ARG A 241 -7.66 -16.76 -39.97
C ARG A 241 -8.41 -18.09 -39.87
N ALA A 242 -7.80 -19.14 -39.32
CA ALA A 242 -8.42 -20.46 -39.22
C ALA A 242 -9.79 -20.40 -38.51
N TYR A 243 -10.76 -21.12 -39.05
CA TYR A 243 -12.12 -21.15 -38.48
C TYR A 243 -12.12 -21.73 -37.06
N GLU A 244 -11.42 -22.86 -36.87
CA GLU A 244 -11.28 -23.52 -35.58
C GLU A 244 -10.28 -22.77 -34.68
N PRO A 245 -10.66 -22.35 -33.46
CA PRO A 245 -9.77 -21.63 -32.55
C PRO A 245 -8.48 -22.36 -32.22
N ASP A 246 -8.52 -23.69 -32.10
CA ASP A 246 -7.36 -24.52 -31.74
C ASP A 246 -6.28 -24.56 -32.82
N ARG A 247 -6.62 -24.16 -34.05
CA ARG A 247 -5.67 -24.04 -35.16
C ARG A 247 -5.01 -22.67 -35.21
N ARG A 248 -5.47 -21.70 -34.42
CA ARG A 248 -4.91 -20.35 -34.40
C ARG A 248 -3.68 -20.33 -33.50
N PRO A 249 -2.54 -19.82 -33.98
CA PRO A 249 -1.34 -19.73 -33.18
C PRO A 249 -1.50 -18.71 -32.05
N SER A 250 -0.82 -18.96 -30.95
CA SER A 250 -0.61 -17.99 -29.88
C SER A 250 0.25 -16.82 -30.34
N VAL A 251 0.17 -15.71 -29.62
CA VAL A 251 1.00 -14.51 -29.90
C VAL A 251 2.49 -14.86 -29.89
N SER A 252 2.94 -15.75 -29.01
CA SER A 252 4.32 -16.24 -28.96
C SER A 252 4.73 -16.99 -30.24
N GLU A 253 3.87 -17.88 -30.74
CA GLU A 253 4.16 -18.66 -31.95
C GLU A 253 4.15 -17.76 -33.21
N ILE A 254 3.28 -16.76 -33.26
CA ILE A 254 3.29 -15.75 -34.33
C ILE A 254 4.62 -15.01 -34.36
N LEU A 255 5.11 -14.54 -33.20
CA LEU A 255 6.38 -13.82 -33.12
C LEU A 255 7.58 -14.69 -33.50
N GLU A 256 7.55 -15.98 -33.14
CA GLU A 256 8.58 -16.95 -33.55
C GLU A 256 8.58 -17.16 -35.07
N LYS A 257 7.41 -17.40 -35.69
CA LYS A 257 7.29 -17.55 -37.14
C LYS A 257 7.70 -16.27 -37.89
N LEU A 258 7.34 -15.09 -37.37
CA LEU A 258 7.73 -13.81 -37.96
C LEU A 258 9.23 -13.49 -37.79
N SER A 259 9.90 -14.04 -36.77
CA SER A 259 11.34 -13.82 -36.54
C SER A 259 12.22 -14.36 -37.67
N VAL A 260 11.73 -15.33 -38.44
CA VAL A 260 12.43 -15.89 -39.61
C VAL A 260 12.58 -14.85 -40.72
N PHE A 261 11.61 -13.94 -40.89
CA PHE A 261 11.67 -12.89 -41.91
C PHE A 261 12.72 -11.81 -41.63
N TYR A 262 13.07 -11.61 -40.36
CA TYR A 262 14.06 -10.60 -39.96
C TYR A 262 15.50 -11.11 -40.01
N LYS A 263 15.73 -12.39 -40.32
CA LYS A 263 17.07 -12.99 -40.40
C LYS A 263 17.72 -12.92 -41.79
N ASP A 264 16.96 -12.54 -42.82
CA ASP A 264 17.45 -12.38 -44.20
C ASP A 264 17.60 -10.90 -44.62
N VAL A 265 17.68 -9.98 -43.66
CA VAL A 265 18.04 -8.57 -43.88
C VAL A 265 19.36 -8.29 -43.17
N ASP A 266 20.44 -8.86 -43.70
CA ASP A 266 21.83 -8.40 -43.53
C ASP A 266 22.46 -8.22 -44.92
#